data_AF-A0A4Y2WFK0-F1
#
_entry.id   AF-A0A4Y2WFK0-F1
#
_cell.length_a   1.000
_cell.length_b   1.000
_cell.length_c   1.000
_cell.angle_alpha   90.00
_cell.angle_beta   90.00
_cell.angle_gamma   90.00
#
_symmetry.space_group_name_H-M   'P 1'
#
loop_
_entity.id
_entity.type
_entity.pdbx_description
1 polymer ?
#
loop_
_entity_poly.entity_id
_entity_poly.type
_entity_poly.pdbx_seq_one_letter_code
_entity_poly.pdbx_strand_id
1 'polypeptide(L)'
;MSDFLETLDEGVECSIFADDIFIFCSHNFLDYAIRKLQNTLVNIHKWCCYWKLIISPEKCFIAEPSKRKLHVQPRVTSAGFPLPWKESIKYLGIYFSKTNHNGIMKNLRAKALRKINALKSTAYKTYGPRTVDLINITNN
;
A
#
# COMPACT_ATOMS: atom_id res chain seq x y z
N MET A 1 -13.57 -11.43 -9.13
CA MET A 1 -12.42 -11.16 -8.22
C MET A 1 -11.42 -12.30 -8.26
N SER A 2 -11.88 -13.56 -8.26
CA SER A 2 -11.09 -14.77 -8.55
C SER A 2 -10.22 -14.62 -9.80
N ASP A 3 -10.82 -14.15 -10.90
CA ASP A 3 -10.17 -14.13 -12.22
C ASP A 3 -9.03 -13.11 -12.30
N PHE A 4 -9.01 -12.11 -11.41
CA PHE A 4 -7.88 -11.19 -11.31
C PHE A 4 -6.73 -11.83 -10.54
N LEU A 5 -7.03 -12.58 -9.47
CA LEU A 5 -6.01 -13.27 -8.68
C LEU A 5 -5.28 -14.34 -9.50
N GLU A 6 -5.95 -14.93 -10.49
CA GLU A 6 -5.34 -15.84 -11.48
C GLU A 6 -4.28 -15.16 -12.36
N THR A 7 -4.26 -13.82 -12.43
CA THR A 7 -3.23 -13.09 -13.20
C THR A 7 -1.90 -12.95 -12.46
N LEU A 8 -1.89 -13.20 -11.14
CA LEU A 8 -0.73 -13.02 -10.29
C LEU A 8 0.26 -14.17 -10.47
N ASP A 9 1.55 -13.85 -10.54
CA ASP A 9 2.62 -14.84 -10.48
C ASP A 9 2.75 -15.38 -9.04
N GLU A 10 3.33 -16.57 -8.88
CA GLU A 10 3.44 -17.25 -7.58
C GLU A 10 4.21 -16.37 -6.57
N GLY A 11 3.68 -16.16 -5.37
CA GLY A 11 4.32 -15.31 -4.35
C GLY A 11 4.29 -13.81 -4.66
N VAL A 12 3.48 -13.38 -5.63
CA VAL A 12 3.06 -12.00 -5.79
C VAL A 12 1.68 -11.84 -5.17
N GLU A 13 1.53 -10.82 -4.33
CA GLU A 13 0.27 -10.47 -3.69
C GLU A 13 -0.25 -9.15 -4.25
N CYS A 14 -1.56 -8.95 -4.18
CA CYS A 14 -2.19 -7.71 -4.60
C CYS A 14 -3.28 -7.27 -3.62
N SER A 15 -3.50 -5.96 -3.58
CA SER A 15 -4.63 -5.33 -2.92
C SER A 15 -5.32 -4.44 -3.94
N ILE A 16 -6.64 -4.60 -4.09
CA ILE A 16 -7.44 -3.80 -5.00
C ILE A 16 -8.45 -3.03 -4.16
N PHE A 17 -8.54 -1.73 -4.38
CA PHE A 17 -9.52 -0.88 -3.74
C PHE A 17 -10.06 0.13 -4.74
N ALA A 18 -11.35 0.03 -5.06
CA ALA A 18 -11.97 0.79 -6.14
C ALA A 18 -11.17 0.65 -7.46
N ASP A 19 -10.63 1.73 -7.98
CA ASP A 19 -9.81 1.81 -9.20
C ASP A 19 -8.30 1.65 -8.94
N ASP A 20 -7.87 1.69 -7.67
CA ASP A 20 -6.47 1.53 -7.30
C ASP A 20 -6.08 0.05 -7.15
N ILE A 21 -4.99 -0.33 -7.82
CA ILE A 21 -4.37 -1.66 -7.71
C ILE A 21 -2.97 -1.50 -7.11
N PHE A 22 -2.71 -2.21 -6.01
CA PHE A 22 -1.43 -2.24 -5.34
C PHE A 22 -0.84 -3.65 -5.36
N ILE A 23 0.29 -3.82 -6.05
CA ILE A 23 0.96 -5.12 -6.23
C ILE A 23 2.25 -5.10 -5.43
N PHE A 24 2.52 -6.17 -4.68
CA PHE A 24 3.75 -6.30 -3.93
C PHE A 24 4.29 -7.72 -3.99
N CYS A 25 5.62 -7.83 -3.97
CA CYS A 25 6.33 -9.10 -3.99
C CYS A 25 7.50 -9.00 -3.00
N SER A 26 7.63 -10.00 -2.14
CA SER A 26 8.74 -10.11 -1.20
C SER A 26 9.63 -11.27 -1.60
N HIS A 27 10.92 -11.00 -1.82
CA HIS A 27 11.87 -12.05 -2.14
C HIS A 27 13.28 -11.71 -1.66
N ASN A 28 14.08 -12.74 -1.39
CA ASN A 28 15.47 -12.58 -0.96
C ASN A 28 16.38 -12.03 -2.06
N PHE A 29 16.01 -12.22 -3.33
CA PHE A 29 16.73 -11.73 -4.49
C PHE A 29 15.88 -10.72 -5.25
N LEU A 30 16.40 -9.51 -5.46
CA LEU A 30 15.69 -8.41 -6.11
C LEU A 30 15.30 -8.75 -7.56
N ASP A 31 16.25 -9.28 -8.33
CA ASP A 31 16.02 -9.61 -9.75
C ASP A 31 14.87 -10.60 -9.93
N TYR A 32 14.72 -11.52 -8.97
CA TYR A 32 13.61 -12.46 -8.95
C TYR A 32 12.28 -11.77 -8.64
N ALA A 33 12.24 -10.89 -7.62
CA ALA A 33 11.04 -10.11 -7.31
C ALA A 33 10.62 -9.21 -8.49
N ILE A 34 11.59 -8.56 -9.13
CA ILE A 34 11.34 -7.69 -10.30
C ILE A 34 10.81 -8.49 -11.48
N ARG A 35 11.37 -9.68 -11.75
CA ARG A 35 10.88 -10.55 -12.82
C ARG A 35 9.43 -11.00 -12.55
N LYS A 36 9.12 -11.41 -11.32
CA LYS A 36 7.75 -11.79 -10.93
C LYS A 36 6.77 -10.61 -11.04
N LEU A 37 7.18 -9.43 -10.59
CA LEU A 37 6.40 -8.20 -10.75
C LEU A 37 6.17 -7.88 -12.24
N GLN A 38 7.20 -7.98 -13.07
CA GLN A 38 7.10 -7.70 -14.51
C GLN A 38 6.15 -8.69 -15.21
N ASN A 39 6.23 -9.99 -14.90
CA ASN A 39 5.30 -11.00 -15.42
C ASN A 39 3.86 -10.69 -15.00
N THR A 40 3.67 -10.38 -13.72
CA THR A 40 2.36 -10.04 -13.16
C THR A 40 1.76 -8.80 -13.83
N LEU A 41 2.57 -7.75 -14.05
CA LEU A 41 2.14 -6.54 -14.77
C LEU A 41 1.70 -6.84 -16.20
N VAL A 42 2.39 -7.74 -16.90
CA VAL A 42 2.00 -8.17 -18.25
C VAL A 42 0.66 -8.91 -18.23
N ASN A 43 0.43 -9.80 -17.26
CA ASN A 43 -0.82 -10.53 -17.13
C ASN A 43 -1.99 -9.61 -16.76
N ILE A 44 -1.77 -8.69 -15.80
CA ILE A 44 -2.76 -7.68 -15.42
C ILE A 44 -3.10 -6.79 -16.61
N HIS A 45 -2.10 -6.38 -17.41
CA HIS A 45 -2.37 -5.59 -18.60
C HIS A 45 -3.26 -6.33 -19.61
N LYS A 46 -3.00 -7.63 -19.86
CA LYS A 46 -3.86 -8.47 -20.72
C LYS A 46 -5.28 -8.58 -20.18
N TRP A 47 -5.42 -8.77 -18.87
CA TRP A 47 -6.71 -8.83 -18.19
C TRP A 47 -7.46 -7.49 -18.31
N CYS A 48 -6.79 -6.36 -18.07
CA CYS A 48 -7.37 -5.04 -18.26
C CYS A 48 -7.84 -4.85 -19.71
N CYS A 49 -7.05 -5.24 -20.70
CA CYS A 49 -7.45 -5.18 -22.11
C CYS A 49 -8.70 -6.03 -22.41
N TYR A 50 -8.77 -7.25 -21.85
CA TYR A 50 -9.93 -8.13 -22.00
C TYR A 50 -11.21 -7.50 -21.42
N TRP A 51 -11.10 -6.89 -20.24
CA TRP A 51 -12.22 -6.20 -19.57
C TRP A 51 -12.42 -4.75 -20.02
N LYS A 52 -11.69 -4.29 -21.04
CA LYS A 52 -11.74 -2.92 -21.58
C LYS A 52 -11.46 -1.83 -20.53
N LEU A 53 -10.57 -2.14 -19.59
CA LEU A 53 -10.06 -1.22 -18.58
C LEU A 53 -8.78 -0.54 -19.07
N ILE A 54 -8.68 0.76 -18.85
CA ILE A 54 -7.52 1.58 -19.25
C ILE A 54 -6.67 1.85 -18.02
N ILE A 55 -5.41 1.41 -18.06
CA ILE A 55 -4.40 1.74 -17.05
C ILE A 55 -3.80 3.09 -17.44
N SER A 56 -3.70 4.02 -16.49
CA SER A 56 -3.04 5.32 -16.64
C SER A 56 -1.54 5.22 -16.30
N PRO A 57 -0.62 5.11 -17.28
CA PRO A 57 0.79 4.88 -16.98
C PRO A 57 1.43 6.00 -16.15
N GLU A 58 0.95 7.24 -16.32
CA GLU A 58 1.40 8.42 -15.58
C GLU A 58 1.06 8.40 -14.09
N LYS A 59 0.10 7.56 -13.68
CA LYS A 59 -0.30 7.35 -12.28
C LYS A 59 0.32 6.10 -11.67
N CYS A 60 1.04 5.30 -12.46
CA CYS A 60 1.70 4.10 -11.98
C CYS A 60 3.10 4.42 -11.46
N PHE A 61 3.45 3.85 -10.32
CA PHE A 61 4.75 4.07 -9.67
C PHE A 61 5.29 2.75 -9.12
N ILE A 62 6.61 2.65 -9.05
CA ILE A 62 7.29 1.53 -8.39
C ILE A 62 8.16 2.06 -7.26
N ALA A 63 8.21 1.34 -6.15
CA ALA A 63 9.11 1.63 -5.05
C ALA A 63 9.63 0.34 -4.44
N GLU A 64 10.86 0.38 -3.96
CA GLU A 64 11.45 -0.71 -3.20
C GLU A 64 11.58 -0.22 -1.75
N PRO A 65 10.68 -0.63 -0.85
CA PRO A 65 10.71 -0.18 0.54
C PRO A 65 11.76 -0.94 1.38
N SER A 66 12.68 -1.69 0.79
CA SER A 66 13.69 -2.44 1.55
C SER A 66 14.86 -1.55 2.00
N LYS A 67 15.56 -1.96 3.07
CA LYS A 67 16.77 -1.28 3.55
C LYS A 67 17.99 -1.48 2.64
N ARG A 68 17.86 -2.28 1.58
CA ARG A 68 18.96 -2.53 0.65
C ARG A 68 19.26 -1.27 -0.15
N LYS A 69 20.55 -1.03 -0.38
CA LYS A 69 20.99 -0.01 -1.33
C LYS A 69 20.90 -0.61 -2.72
N LEU A 70 20.00 -0.07 -3.54
CA LEU A 70 19.98 -0.35 -4.96
C LEU A 70 21.05 0.51 -5.63
N HIS A 71 22.10 -0.11 -6.14
CA HIS A 71 23.10 0.58 -6.96
C HIS A 71 22.52 1.00 -8.31
N VAL A 72 21.62 0.19 -8.86
CA VAL A 72 20.91 0.45 -10.12
C VAL A 72 19.45 0.13 -9.91
N GLN A 73 18.56 1.01 -10.37
CA GLN A 73 17.12 0.78 -10.37
C GLN A 73 16.74 -0.08 -11.58
N PRO A 74 16.17 -1.29 -11.37
CA PRO A 74 15.76 -2.15 -12.48
C PRO A 74 14.69 -1.48 -13.33
N ARG A 75 14.73 -1.70 -14.65
CA ARG A 75 13.69 -1.20 -15.56
C ARG A 75 12.46 -2.08 -15.45
N VAL A 76 11.37 -1.52 -14.94
CA VAL A 76 10.04 -2.15 -14.90
C VAL A 76 9.10 -1.37 -15.79
N THR A 77 8.29 -2.07 -16.57
CA THR A 77 7.38 -1.47 -17.55
C THR A 77 5.95 -1.95 -17.35
N SER A 78 5.00 -1.04 -17.52
CA SER A 78 3.57 -1.36 -17.59
C SER A 78 3.05 -0.90 -18.96
N ALA A 79 2.44 -1.83 -19.72
CA ALA A 79 1.96 -1.55 -21.08
C ALA A 79 3.02 -0.92 -22.02
N GLY A 80 4.30 -1.28 -21.85
CA GLY A 80 5.41 -0.71 -22.62
C GLY A 80 5.98 0.61 -22.09
N PHE A 81 5.33 1.25 -21.12
CA PHE A 81 5.81 2.49 -20.49
C PHE A 81 6.68 2.18 -19.26
N PRO A 82 7.88 2.80 -19.14
CA PRO A 82 8.71 2.62 -17.96
C PRO A 82 8.07 3.25 -16.72
N LEU A 83 7.98 2.49 -15.64
CA LEU A 83 7.44 2.98 -14.38
C LEU A 83 8.48 3.84 -13.64
N PRO A 84 8.15 5.08 -13.25
CA PRO A 84 9.04 5.90 -12.46
C PRO A 84 9.22 5.33 -11.05
N TRP A 85 10.48 5.29 -10.60
CA TRP A 85 10.85 4.90 -9.25
C TRP A 85 10.59 6.04 -8.27
N LYS A 86 9.91 5.73 -7.16
CA LYS A 86 9.67 6.66 -6.06
C LYS A 86 10.27 6.13 -4.76
N GLU A 87 10.73 7.03 -3.91
CA GLU A 87 11.22 6.69 -2.56
C GLU A 87 10.08 6.33 -1.60
N SER A 88 8.88 6.87 -1.87
CA SER A 88 7.68 6.55 -1.10
C SER A 88 6.44 6.44 -1.98
N ILE A 89 5.54 5.54 -1.60
CA ILE A 89 4.23 5.35 -2.23
C ILE A 89 3.15 5.53 -1.18
N LYS A 90 2.09 6.24 -1.55
CA LYS A 90 0.87 6.37 -0.74
C LYS A 90 -0.17 5.39 -1.25
N TYR A 91 -0.68 4.54 -0.38
CA TYR A 91 -1.81 3.66 -0.66
C TYR A 91 -2.78 3.69 0.53
N LEU A 92 -4.07 3.96 0.27
CA LEU A 92 -5.13 4.09 1.30
C LEU A 92 -4.77 5.04 2.46
N GLY A 93 -4.02 6.11 2.18
CA GLY A 93 -3.60 7.09 3.19
C GLY A 93 -2.47 6.63 4.11
N ILE A 94 -1.82 5.50 3.78
CA ILE A 94 -0.59 4.99 4.39
C ILE A 94 0.58 5.27 3.45
N TYR A 95 1.69 5.78 3.98
CA TYR A 95 2.92 6.03 3.23
C TYR A 95 3.92 4.91 3.49
N PHE A 96 4.26 4.19 2.43
CA PHE A 96 5.29 3.15 2.40
C PHE A 96 6.60 3.77 1.94
N SER A 97 7.64 3.68 2.77
CA SER A 97 9.00 4.10 2.45
C SER A 97 10.01 3.23 3.19
N LYS A 98 11.29 3.26 2.76
CA LYS A 98 12.38 2.45 3.34
C LYS A 98 12.50 2.55 4.86
N THR A 99 12.26 3.74 5.40
CA THR A 99 12.50 4.08 6.81
C THR A 99 11.25 3.98 7.68
N ASN A 100 10.05 3.88 7.10
CA ASN A 100 8.81 4.11 7.82
C ASN A 100 8.13 2.84 8.38
N HIS A 101 8.73 1.65 8.32
CA HIS A 101 8.06 0.41 8.80
C HIS A 101 7.47 0.54 10.21
N ASN A 102 8.26 1.02 11.17
CA ASN A 102 7.80 1.23 12.55
C ASN A 102 6.88 2.46 12.66
N GLY A 103 7.10 3.48 11.84
CA GLY A 103 6.30 4.69 11.84
C GLY A 103 4.90 4.47 11.27
N ILE A 104 4.72 3.54 10.32
CA ILE A 104 3.41 3.14 9.77
C ILE A 104 2.53 2.61 10.89
N MET A 105 3.01 1.65 11.68
CA MET A 105 2.24 1.05 12.77
C MET A 105 1.90 2.07 13.86
N LYS A 106 2.86 2.93 14.24
CA LYS A 106 2.62 4.02 15.20
C LYS A 106 1.55 5.00 14.70
N ASN A 107 1.65 5.43 13.45
CA ASN A 107 0.70 6.37 12.85
C ASN A 107 -0.69 5.75 12.69
N LEU A 108 -0.77 4.47 12.31
CA LEU A 108 -2.02 3.74 12.20
C LEU A 108 -2.69 3.61 13.57
N ARG A 109 -1.93 3.22 14.60
CA ARG A 109 -2.40 3.16 15.99
C ARG A 109 -2.90 4.53 16.47
N ALA A 110 -2.14 5.60 16.25
CA ALA A 110 -2.54 6.95 16.65
C ALA A 110 -3.82 7.43 15.93
N LYS A 111 -3.96 7.14 14.63
CA LYS A 111 -5.19 7.43 13.86
C LYS A 111 -6.39 6.64 14.41
N ALA A 112 -6.21 5.33 14.66
CA ALA A 112 -7.27 4.49 15.21
C ALA A 112 -7.69 4.96 16.62
N LEU A 113 -6.72 5.25 17.49
CA LEU A 113 -6.98 5.70 18.85
C LEU A 113 -7.74 7.04 18.88
N ARG A 114 -7.36 8.00 18.02
CA ARG A 114 -8.11 9.27 17.88
C ARG A 114 -9.56 9.04 17.48
N LYS A 115 -9.82 8.15 16.51
CA LYS A 115 -11.19 7.81 16.08
C LYS A 115 -11.98 7.13 17.20
N ILE A 116 -11.37 6.18 17.91
CA ILE A 116 -11.98 5.49 19.05
C ILE A 116 -12.31 6.51 20.16
N ASN A 117 -11.40 7.42 20.48
CA ASN A 117 -11.63 8.44 21.51
C ASN A 117 -12.75 9.42 21.13
N ALA A 118 -12.86 9.80 19.85
CA ALA A 118 -13.98 10.60 19.35
C ALA A 118 -15.32 9.85 19.46
N LEU A 119 -15.34 8.56 19.11
CA LEU A 119 -16.52 7.70 19.28
C LEU A 119 -16.90 7.55 20.75
N LYS A 120 -15.94 7.35 21.65
CA LYS A 120 -16.17 7.31 23.10
C LYS A 120 -16.79 8.63 23.59
N SER A 121 -16.19 9.77 23.25
CA SER A 121 -16.67 11.10 23.65
C SER A 121 -18.13 11.35 23.21
N THR A 122 -18.52 10.85 22.04
CA THR A 122 -19.88 11.01 21.51
C THR A 122 -20.88 9.98 22.05
N ALA A 123 -20.44 8.74 22.28
CA ALA A 123 -21.29 7.66 22.81
C ALA A 123 -21.60 7.82 24.30
N TYR A 124 -20.67 8.35 25.10
CA TYR A 124 -20.86 8.59 26.55
C TYR A 124 -21.65 9.88 26.85
N LYS A 125 -22.67 10.22 26.04
CA LYS A 125 -23.50 11.41 26.25
C LYS A 125 -24.57 11.25 27.35
N THR A 126 -24.91 10.04 27.76
CA THR A 126 -25.86 9.79 28.88
C THR A 126 -25.20 9.71 30.25
N TYR A 127 -23.88 9.51 30.31
CA TYR A 127 -23.07 9.62 31.53
C TYR A 127 -21.75 10.26 31.14
N GLY A 128 -21.62 11.57 31.36
CA GLY A 128 -20.49 12.37 30.88
C GLY A 128 -19.12 11.78 31.24
N PRO A 129 -18.08 12.01 30.40
CA PRO A 129 -16.74 11.54 30.71
C PRO A 129 -16.26 12.16 32.02
N ARG A 130 -15.87 11.33 32.99
CA ARG A 130 -15.28 11.85 34.23
C ARG A 130 -13.99 12.58 33.87
N THR A 131 -13.75 13.75 34.47
CA THR A 131 -12.60 14.61 34.19
C THR A 131 -11.26 13.85 34.27
N VAL A 132 -11.19 12.82 35.11
CA VAL A 132 -10.04 11.91 35.24
C VAL A 132 -9.74 11.09 33.98
N ASP A 133 -10.77 10.70 33.23
CA ASP A 133 -10.62 9.93 31.99
C ASP A 133 -10.09 10.82 30.86
N LEU A 134 -10.47 12.11 30.85
CA LEU A 134 -9.99 13.09 29.87
C LEU A 134 -8.52 13.46 30.10
N ILE A 135 -8.10 13.60 31.36
CA ILE A 135 -6.69 13.87 31.72
C ILE A 135 -5.77 12.70 31.35
N ASN A 136 -6.27 11.46 31.47
CA ASN A 136 -5.52 10.27 31.05
C ASN A 136 -5.43 10.11 29.53
N ILE A 137 -6.34 10.73 28.76
CA ILE A 137 -6.32 10.76 27.29
C ILE A 137 -5.32 11.79 26.75
N THR A 138 -5.06 12.88 27.47
CA THR A 138 -4.12 13.93 27.02
C THR A 138 -2.67 13.65 27.39
N ASN A 139 -2.43 12.78 28.39
CA ASN A 139 -1.10 12.60 29.00
C ASN A 139 -0.39 11.28 28.61
N ASN A 140 -0.86 10.57 27.57
CA ASN A 140 -0.25 9.33 27.01
C ASN A 140 -0.06 9.44 25.50
#